data_AF-A0A2T3WBU6-F1
#
_entry.id   AF-A0A2T3WBU6-F1
#
_cell.length_a   1.000
_cell.length_b   1.000
_cell.length_c   1.000
_cell.angle_alpha   90.00
_cell.angle_beta   90.00
_cell.angle_gamma   90.00
#
_symmetry.space_group_name_H-M   'P 1'
#
loop_
_entity.id
_entity.type
_entity.pdbx_description
1 polymer ?
#
loop_
_entity_poly.entity_id
_entity_poly.type
_entity_poly.pdbx_seq_one_letter_code
_entity_poly.pdbx_strand_id
1 'polypeptide(L)'
;MNPPGTTLIHWAGLAALIAGLLFAGIQSLYPPDTLASVTTGTWAVITPVKTVMCLLFLVGLTGLYTRQVRRAGWLGLAGFVLLGLSRLLQTAFVFAEAFILPLLAQTASAFVSGSLGLASGVSSEVQLGPLPALHTFVGLSEVPRC
;
A
#
# COMPACT_ATOMS: atom_id res chain seq x y z
N MET A 1 35.99 2.28 -12.49
CA MET A 1 34.70 1.73 -12.93
C MET A 1 34.07 1.02 -11.75
N ASN A 2 32.91 1.45 -11.26
CA ASN A 2 32.22 0.77 -10.16
C ASN A 2 31.63 -0.56 -10.65
N PRO A 3 31.69 -1.64 -9.87
CA PRO A 3 31.11 -2.91 -10.28
C PRO A 3 29.58 -2.76 -10.44
N PRO A 4 28.97 -3.39 -11.46
CA PRO A 4 27.57 -3.17 -11.84
C PRO A 4 26.55 -3.43 -10.72
N GLY A 5 26.92 -4.18 -9.67
CA GLY A 5 26.05 -4.41 -8.50
C GLY A 5 25.96 -3.25 -7.52
N THR A 6 26.90 -2.30 -7.50
CA THR A 6 26.91 -1.19 -6.52
C THR A 6 25.92 -0.09 -6.85
N THR A 7 25.72 0.21 -8.13
CA THR A 7 24.74 1.20 -8.60
C THR A 7 23.31 0.74 -8.33
N LEU A 8 22.99 -0.52 -8.61
CA LEU A 8 21.65 -1.09 -8.41
C LEU A 8 21.21 -1.02 -6.93
N ILE A 9 22.13 -1.28 -6.01
CA ILE A 9 21.85 -1.24 -4.56
C ILE A 9 21.61 0.20 -4.09
N HIS A 10 22.37 1.18 -4.58
CA HIS A 10 22.10 2.58 -4.25
C HIS A 10 20.73 3.03 -4.74
N TRP A 11 20.33 2.66 -5.96
CA TRP A 11 18.99 2.97 -6.48
C TRP A 11 17.88 2.29 -5.70
N ALA A 12 18.05 1.03 -5.29
CA ALA A 12 17.08 0.34 -4.45
C ALA A 12 16.97 0.96 -3.05
N GLY A 13 18.10 1.35 -2.43
CA GLY A 13 18.11 2.07 -1.16
C GLY A 13 17.42 3.43 -1.27
N LEU A 14 17.65 4.15 -2.37
CA LEU A 14 16.99 5.43 -2.67
C LEU A 14 15.48 5.23 -2.86
N ALA A 15 15.06 4.19 -3.60
CA ALA A 15 13.65 3.84 -3.75
C ALA A 15 12.98 3.55 -2.41
N ALA A 16 13.63 2.79 -1.53
CA ALA A 16 13.13 2.51 -0.18
C ALA A 16 13.00 3.79 0.66
N LEU A 17 13.98 4.71 0.56
CA LEU A 17 13.98 5.98 1.28
C LEU A 17 12.81 6.87 0.82
N ILE A 18 12.64 7.03 -0.50
CA ILE A 18 11.51 7.79 -1.07
C ILE A 18 10.18 7.16 -0.65
N ALA A 19 10.06 5.82 -0.71
CA ALA A 19 8.84 5.12 -0.29
C ALA A 19 8.51 5.39 1.19
N GLY A 20 9.51 5.36 2.08
CA GLY A 20 9.34 5.69 3.49
C GLY A 20 8.95 7.15 3.71
N LEU A 21 9.54 8.09 2.96
CA LEU A 21 9.21 9.51 3.06
C LEU A 21 7.77 9.80 2.59
N LEU A 22 7.37 9.21 1.48
CA LEU A 22 6.01 9.26 0.96
C LEU A 22 5.03 8.66 1.96
N PHE A 23 5.35 7.50 2.54
CA PHE A 23 4.51 6.87 3.55
C PHE A 23 4.28 7.78 4.77
N ALA A 24 5.35 8.42 5.28
CA ALA A 24 5.23 9.34 6.39
C ALA A 24 4.40 10.60 6.03
N GLY A 25 4.61 11.17 4.84
CA GLY A 25 3.94 12.40 4.41
C GLY A 25 2.48 12.21 4.01
N ILE A 26 2.16 11.12 3.31
CA ILE A 26 0.80 10.85 2.81
C ILE A 26 -0.19 10.73 3.96
N GLN A 27 0.20 10.14 5.10
CA GLN A 27 -0.70 9.91 6.23
C GLN A 27 -1.26 11.22 6.81
N SER A 28 -0.49 12.31 6.82
CA SER A 28 -0.97 13.62 7.30
C SER A 28 -1.84 14.37 6.31
N LEU A 29 -1.73 14.05 5.02
CA LEU A 29 -2.44 14.73 3.93
C LEU A 29 -3.64 13.93 3.42
N TYR A 30 -3.81 12.69 3.90
CA TYR A 30 -4.83 11.79 3.38
C TYR A 30 -6.23 12.27 3.79
N PRO A 31 -7.14 12.49 2.83
CA PRO A 31 -8.52 12.89 3.12
C PRO A 31 -9.27 11.75 3.85
N PRO A 32 -10.33 12.06 4.60
CA PRO A 32 -11.09 11.03 5.32
C PRO A 32 -11.69 10.02 4.35
N ASP A 33 -11.66 8.73 4.70
CA ASP A 33 -12.18 7.60 3.93
C ASP A 33 -13.73 7.62 3.87
N THR A 34 -14.29 8.59 3.16
CA THR A 34 -15.73 8.78 2.98
C THR A 34 -16.09 8.88 1.50
N LEU A 35 -17.33 8.52 1.16
CA LEU A 35 -17.88 8.62 -0.20
C LEU A 35 -17.60 9.97 -0.86
N ALA A 36 -17.73 11.07 -0.10
CA ALA A 36 -17.52 12.42 -0.61
C ALA A 36 -16.06 12.65 -1.02
N SER A 37 -15.11 12.08 -0.27
CA SER A 37 -13.67 12.24 -0.54
C SER A 37 -13.22 11.54 -1.81
N VAL A 38 -13.81 10.41 -2.19
CA VAL A 38 -13.41 9.59 -3.35
C VAL A 38 -13.49 10.36 -4.67
N THR A 39 -14.37 11.35 -4.76
CA THR A 39 -14.55 12.18 -5.96
C THR A 39 -13.70 13.47 -5.95
N THR A 40 -12.92 13.71 -4.90
CA THR A 40 -12.10 14.92 -4.78
C THR A 40 -10.80 14.82 -5.58
N GLY A 41 -10.30 15.96 -6.05
CA GLY A 41 -9.00 16.05 -6.71
C GLY A 41 -7.85 15.59 -5.81
N THR A 42 -7.97 15.80 -4.49
CA THR A 42 -6.99 15.33 -3.50
C THR A 42 -6.91 13.80 -3.47
N TRP A 43 -8.04 13.09 -3.48
CA TRP A 43 -8.06 11.63 -3.58
C TRP A 43 -7.49 11.15 -4.91
N ALA A 44 -7.87 11.80 -6.02
CA ALA A 44 -7.38 11.47 -7.36
C ALA A 44 -5.85 11.58 -7.50
N VAL A 45 -5.18 12.37 -6.65
CA VAL A 45 -3.72 12.50 -6.65
C VAL A 45 -3.07 11.61 -5.58
N ILE A 46 -3.58 11.60 -4.35
CA ILE A 46 -2.92 10.92 -3.24
C ILE A 46 -2.99 9.40 -3.38
N THR A 47 -4.12 8.86 -3.84
CA THR A 47 -4.32 7.41 -3.97
C THR A 47 -3.37 6.77 -5.01
N PRO A 48 -3.18 7.30 -6.24
CA PRO A 48 -2.16 6.77 -7.15
C PRO A 48 -0.72 7.01 -6.67
N VAL A 49 -0.44 8.12 -5.97
CA VAL A 49 0.88 8.34 -5.34
C VAL A 49 1.17 7.26 -4.28
N LYS A 50 0.16 6.83 -3.53
CA LYS A 50 0.26 5.71 -2.59
C LYS A 50 0.50 4.38 -3.33
N THR A 51 -0.08 4.17 -4.51
CA THR A 51 0.26 3.01 -5.37
C THR A 51 1.75 3.03 -5.76
N VAL A 52 2.27 4.17 -6.21
CA VAL A 52 3.70 4.33 -6.56
C VAL A 52 4.60 4.07 -5.35
N MET A 53 4.22 4.57 -4.18
CA MET A 53 4.91 4.30 -2.91
C MET A 53 5.00 2.80 -2.62
N CYS A 54 3.91 2.04 -2.75
CA CYS A 54 3.92 0.59 -2.55
C CYS A 54 4.87 -0.13 -3.54
N LEU A 55 4.89 0.28 -4.81
CA LEU A 55 5.81 -0.25 -5.81
C LEU A 55 7.27 0.06 -5.48
N LEU A 56 7.57 1.28 -5.04
CA LEU A 56 8.91 1.68 -4.59
C LEU A 56 9.34 0.88 -3.35
N PHE A 57 8.42 0.59 -2.42
CA PHE A 57 8.68 -0.32 -1.31
C PHE A 57 9.06 -1.71 -1.81
N LEU A 58 8.34 -2.29 -2.78
CA LEU A 58 8.66 -3.61 -3.33
C LEU A 58 10.05 -3.64 -3.99
N VAL A 59 10.37 -2.63 -4.80
CA VAL A 59 11.68 -2.51 -5.44
C VAL A 59 12.79 -2.35 -4.39
N GLY A 60 12.59 -1.46 -3.42
CA GLY A 60 13.55 -1.19 -2.36
C GLY A 60 13.79 -2.39 -1.44
N LEU A 61 12.72 -3.09 -1.02
CA LEU A 61 12.79 -4.29 -0.20
C LEU A 61 13.53 -5.41 -0.93
N THR A 62 13.25 -5.60 -2.22
CA THR A 62 13.92 -6.61 -3.06
C THR A 62 15.40 -6.31 -3.22
N GLY A 63 15.76 -5.06 -3.51
CA GLY A 63 17.16 -4.68 -3.64
C GLY A 63 17.94 -4.78 -2.32
N LEU A 64 17.31 -4.48 -1.18
CA LEU A 64 17.95 -4.66 0.13
C LEU A 64 18.10 -6.14 0.50
N TYR A 65 17.08 -6.95 0.20
CA TYR A 65 17.08 -8.39 0.47
C TYR A 65 18.12 -9.15 -0.36
N THR A 66 18.26 -8.84 -1.66
CA THR A 66 19.25 -9.50 -2.53
C THR A 66 20.68 -9.35 -2.01
N ARG A 67 21.02 -8.22 -1.36
CA ARG A 67 22.33 -8.01 -0.71
C ARG A 67 22.48 -8.83 0.57
N GLN A 68 21.40 -8.98 1.32
CA GLN A 68 21.39 -9.66 2.62
C GLN A 68 21.13 -11.17 2.50
N VAL A 69 20.72 -11.68 1.33
CA VAL A 69 20.18 -13.04 1.15
C VAL A 69 21.10 -14.13 1.70
N ARG A 70 22.42 -13.98 1.56
CA ARG A 70 23.42 -14.95 2.06
C ARG A 70 23.61 -14.91 3.58
N ARG A 71 23.21 -13.82 4.24
CA ARG A 71 23.34 -13.59 5.69
C ARG A 71 22.01 -13.62 6.44
N ALA A 72 20.90 -13.40 5.74
CA ALA A 72 19.58 -13.19 6.33
C ALA A 72 18.93 -14.48 6.87
N GLY A 73 19.39 -15.65 6.39
CA GLY A 73 18.84 -16.94 6.79
C GLY A 73 17.35 -17.09 6.48
N TRP A 74 16.72 -18.10 7.09
CA TRP A 74 15.30 -18.40 6.87
C TRP A 74 14.36 -17.35 7.44
N LEU A 75 14.70 -16.75 8.59
CA LEU A 75 13.90 -15.68 9.19
C LEU A 75 13.85 -14.43 8.28
N GLY A 76 14.98 -14.06 7.67
CA GLY A 76 15.00 -12.96 6.72
C GLY A 76 14.23 -13.24 5.44
N LEU A 77 14.23 -14.49 4.95
CA LEU A 77 13.39 -14.91 3.82
C LEU A 77 11.91 -14.81 4.17
N ALA A 78 11.51 -15.34 5.32
CA ALA A 78 10.13 -15.28 5.79
C ALA A 78 9.64 -13.83 5.92
N GLY A 79 10.45 -12.95 6.53
CA GLY A 79 10.16 -11.53 6.62
C GLY A 79 10.06 -10.84 5.25
N PHE A 80 10.97 -11.14 4.33
CA PHE A 80 10.93 -10.60 2.96
C PHE A 80 9.66 -11.01 2.21
N VAL A 81 9.28 -12.29 2.27
CA VAL A 81 8.07 -12.80 1.62
C VAL A 81 6.83 -12.18 2.25
N LEU A 82 6.75 -12.12 3.58
CA LEU A 82 5.58 -11.58 4.27
C LEU A 82 5.40 -10.09 4.00
N LEU A 83 6.47 -9.29 4.09
CA LEU A 83 6.44 -7.86 3.79
C LEU A 83 6.19 -7.60 2.30
N GLY A 84 6.80 -8.37 1.40
CA GLY A 84 6.57 -8.27 -0.03
C GLY A 84 5.11 -8.58 -0.39
N LEU A 85 4.55 -9.65 0.17
CA LEU A 85 3.16 -10.03 -0.05
C LEU A 85 2.19 -8.98 0.50
N SER A 86 2.44 -8.47 1.70
CA SER A 86 1.68 -7.37 2.29
C SER A 86 1.65 -6.14 1.38
N ARG A 87 2.80 -5.71 0.86
CA ARG A 87 2.89 -4.55 -0.05
C ARG A 87 2.25 -4.80 -1.41
N LEU A 88 2.34 -6.02 -1.94
CA LEU A 88 1.64 -6.42 -3.16
C LEU A 88 0.12 -6.35 -2.97
N LEU A 89 -0.39 -6.91 -1.88
CA LEU A 89 -1.81 -6.89 -1.57
C LEU A 89 -2.30 -5.44 -1.36
N GLN A 90 -1.53 -4.62 -0.65
CA GLN A 90 -1.82 -3.20 -0.47
C GLN A 90 -1.90 -2.45 -1.81
N THR A 91 -1.02 -2.78 -2.76
CA THR A 91 -1.04 -2.18 -4.11
C THR A 91 -2.36 -2.46 -4.81
N ALA A 92 -2.89 -3.68 -4.70
CA ALA A 92 -4.17 -4.05 -5.32
C ALA A 92 -5.36 -3.28 -4.72
N PHE A 93 -5.40 -3.13 -3.39
CA PHE A 93 -6.43 -2.35 -2.70
C PHE A 93 -6.39 -0.87 -3.10
N VAL A 94 -5.21 -0.23 -3.01
CA VAL A 94 -5.07 1.19 -3.34
C VAL A 94 -5.34 1.45 -4.83
N PHE A 95 -4.98 0.50 -5.71
CA PHE A 95 -5.34 0.59 -7.12
C PHE A 95 -6.86 0.54 -7.32
N ALA A 96 -7.57 -0.35 -6.63
CA ALA A 96 -9.03 -0.40 -6.66
C ALA A 96 -9.64 0.92 -6.12
N GLU A 97 -9.11 1.48 -5.04
CA GLU A 97 -9.51 2.78 -4.51
C GLU A 97 -9.29 3.96 -5.46
N ALA A 98 -8.21 3.93 -6.24
CA ALA A 98 -7.89 5.00 -7.18
C ALA A 98 -8.76 4.95 -8.44
N PHE A 99 -9.03 3.75 -8.97
CA PHE A 99 -9.62 3.60 -10.29
C PHE A 99 -11.04 3.01 -10.30
N ILE A 100 -11.36 2.13 -9.35
CA ILE A 100 -12.65 1.40 -9.33
C ILE A 100 -13.67 2.14 -8.46
N LEU A 101 -13.27 2.58 -7.26
CA LEU A 101 -14.17 3.24 -6.32
C LEU A 101 -14.84 4.51 -6.90
N PRO A 102 -14.13 5.42 -7.61
CA PRO A 102 -14.76 6.59 -8.20
C PRO A 102 -15.82 6.27 -9.26
N LEU A 103 -15.64 5.19 -10.02
CA LEU A 103 -16.62 4.72 -11.02
C LEU A 103 -17.88 4.14 -10.36
N LEU A 104 -17.72 3.47 -9.22
CA LEU A 104 -18.82 2.88 -8.46
C LEU A 104 -19.51 3.86 -7.51
N ALA A 105 -18.92 5.02 -7.25
CA ALA A 105 -19.45 5.99 -6.28
C ALA A 105 -20.90 6.42 -6.59
N GLN A 106 -21.26 6.48 -7.87
CA GLN A 106 -22.61 6.89 -8.31
C GLN A 106 -23.59 5.72 -8.46
N THR A 107 -23.10 4.49 -8.69
CA THR A 107 -23.94 3.32 -9.01
C THR A 107 -24.11 2.36 -7.84
N ALA A 108 -23.14 2.31 -6.92
CA ALA A 108 -23.09 1.38 -5.80
C ALA A 108 -22.46 2.04 -4.55
N SER A 109 -23.02 3.18 -4.12
CA SER A 109 -22.51 3.99 -3.01
C SER A 109 -22.38 3.22 -1.69
N ALA A 110 -23.29 2.29 -1.39
CA ALA A 110 -23.22 1.44 -0.20
C ALA A 110 -22.01 0.48 -0.20
N PHE A 111 -21.63 -0.05 -1.37
CA PHE A 111 -20.42 -0.87 -1.52
C PHE A 111 -19.16 -0.03 -1.34
N VAL A 112 -19.14 1.18 -1.90
CA VAL A 112 -18.00 2.10 -1.76
C VAL A 112 -17.80 2.52 -0.30
N SER A 113 -18.87 2.92 0.41
CA SER A 113 -18.80 3.18 1.86
C SER A 113 -18.28 2.00 2.65
N GLY A 114 -18.74 0.78 2.33
CA GLY A 114 -18.25 -0.42 2.99
C GLY A 114 -16.77 -0.67 2.73
N SER A 115 -16.33 -0.58 1.47
CA SER A 115 -14.93 -0.76 1.10
C SER A 115 -13.99 0.25 1.77
N LEU A 116 -14.42 1.52 1.88
CA LEU A 116 -13.71 2.56 2.61
C LEU A 116 -13.72 2.29 4.12
N GLY A 117 -14.83 1.80 4.65
CA GLY A 117 -14.97 1.41 6.05
C GLY A 117 -13.98 0.34 6.48
N LEU A 118 -13.50 -0.53 5.58
CA LEU A 118 -12.43 -1.48 5.87
C LEU A 118 -11.12 -0.78 6.25
N ALA A 119 -10.78 0.33 5.59
CA ALA A 119 -9.59 1.12 5.88
C ALA A 119 -9.72 1.88 7.21
N SER A 120 -10.92 2.36 7.52
CA SER A 120 -11.24 3.12 8.75
C SER A 120 -11.57 2.24 9.96
N GLY A 121 -11.66 0.92 9.79
CA GLY A 121 -12.08 -0.02 10.85
C GLY A 121 -13.58 0.03 11.19
N VAL A 122 -14.40 0.67 10.36
CA VAL A 122 -15.86 0.78 10.55
C VAL A 122 -16.55 -0.43 9.92
N SER A 123 -17.47 -1.04 10.66
CA SER A 123 -18.24 -2.19 10.19
C SER A 123 -19.07 -1.81 8.96
N SER A 124 -18.93 -2.58 7.88
CA SER A 124 -19.75 -2.41 6.68
C SER A 124 -21.14 -3.00 6.88
N GLU A 125 -22.17 -2.27 6.44
CA GLU A 125 -23.56 -2.75 6.40
C GLU A 125 -23.79 -3.76 5.24
N VAL A 126 -22.86 -3.83 4.29
CA VAL A 126 -22.94 -4.68 3.09
C VAL A 126 -22.00 -5.88 3.19
N GLN A 127 -22.41 -7.03 2.64
CA GLN A 127 -21.58 -8.23 2.54
C GLN A 127 -20.45 -8.01 1.51
N LEU A 128 -19.26 -7.65 1.98
CA LEU A 128 -18.07 -7.41 1.16
C LEU A 128 -17.32 -8.69 0.75
N GLY A 129 -17.92 -9.85 0.99
CA GLY A 129 -17.28 -11.15 0.72
C GLY A 129 -15.96 -11.32 1.49
N PRO A 130 -14.88 -11.85 0.86
CA PRO A 130 -13.60 -12.10 1.52
C PRO A 130 -12.72 -10.85 1.69
N LEU A 131 -13.15 -9.67 1.23
CA LEU A 131 -12.37 -8.42 1.32
C LEU A 131 -11.93 -8.05 2.75
N PRO A 132 -12.78 -8.16 3.80
CA PRO A 132 -12.36 -7.86 5.17
C PRO A 132 -11.25 -8.80 5.65
N ALA A 133 -11.32 -10.08 5.27
CA ALA A 133 -10.32 -11.09 5.63
C ALA A 133 -8.98 -10.86 4.91
N LEU A 134 -8.98 -10.31 3.70
CA LEU A 134 -7.76 -9.90 3.01
C LEU A 134 -7.17 -8.62 3.59
N HIS A 135 -8.02 -7.68 4.01
CA HIS A 135 -7.59 -6.41 4.57
C HIS A 135 -6.83 -6.56 5.89
N THR A 136 -7.13 -7.57 6.72
CA THR A 136 -6.37 -7.84 7.95
C THR A 136 -4.91 -8.18 7.67
N PHE A 137 -4.60 -8.87 6.57
CA PHE A 137 -3.21 -9.16 6.18
C PHE A 137 -2.45 -7.91 5.70
N VAL A 138 -3.17 -6.90 5.20
CA VAL A 138 -2.59 -5.59 4.87
C VAL A 138 -2.34 -4.80 6.17
N GLY A 139 -3.34 -4.76 7.06
CA GLY A 139 -3.36 -4.01 8.31
C GLY A 139 -2.38 -4.48 9.37
N LEU A 140 -1.84 -5.71 9.30
CA LEU A 140 -0.75 -6.16 10.19
C LEU A 140 0.51 -5.26 10.15
N SER A 141 0.65 -4.41 9.12
CA SER A 141 1.75 -3.46 8.96
C SER A 141 1.36 -1.98 9.14
N GLU A 142 0.07 -1.69 9.27
CA GLU A 142 -0.44 -0.31 9.39
C GLU A 142 -0.98 -0.09 10.79
N VAL A 143 -0.46 0.96 11.46
CA VAL A 143 -1.03 1.43 12.72
C VAL A 143 -2.48 1.85 12.46
N PRO A 144 -3.44 1.49 13.34
CA PRO A 144 -4.83 1.91 13.19
C PRO A 144 -4.89 3.43 13.00
N ARG A 145 -5.52 3.85 11.90
CA ARG A 145 -5.79 5.26 11.60
C ARG A 145 -6.91 5.68 12.55
N CYS A 146 -6.56 6.33 13.66
CA CYS A 146 -7.51 6.92 14.60
C CYS A 146 -8.27 8.08 13.97
#